data_AF-A0A091L853-F1
#
_entry.id   AF-A0A091L853-F1
#
_cell.length_a   1.000
_cell.length_b   1.000
_cell.length_c   1.000
_cell.angle_alpha   90.00
_cell.angle_beta   90.00
_cell.angle_gamma   90.00
#
_symmetry.space_group_name_H-M   'P 1'
#
loop_
_entity.id
_entity.type
_entity.pdbx_description
1 polymer ?
#
loop_
_entity_poly.entity_id
_entity_poly.type
_entity_poly.pdbx_seq_one_letter_code
_entity_poly.pdbx_strand_id
1 'polypeptide(L)'
;MALWRQQVCAVMRVRFLKLKHEGKFLRSILLFFGIFILPMLMIFIGFQLWDSSSNWEVTASSYFLPTEEKIQHKSTNLLIFNDTGSEIEDFVAALKTQSIIPEITLPKNVTSIPLHNGAIKISLEGKSYRFTVMCSAEPINCFPMLVNILSNTFLRLFNSTARIRVWSEPFYSTQSPEIKSDVFFICLSYMLILAAGLPPHFAVSSMEDYKLQARTQLRLAGLFPSAYWCGQALVDVPLFWTL
;
A
#
# COMPACT_ATOMS: atom_id res chain seq x y z
N MET A 1 -16.42 56.04 -0.64
CA MET A 1 -16.15 54.62 -0.29
C MET A 1 -17.38 53.71 -0.31
N ALA A 2 -18.57 54.15 0.15
CA ALA A 2 -19.77 53.31 0.15
C ALA A 2 -20.17 52.79 -1.26
N LEU A 3 -20.15 53.67 -2.27
CA LEU A 3 -20.47 53.31 -3.66
C LEU A 3 -19.52 52.23 -4.21
N TRP A 4 -18.21 52.36 -3.96
CA TRP A 4 -17.22 51.38 -4.40
C TRP A 4 -17.48 50.00 -3.78
N ARG A 5 -17.79 49.93 -2.48
CA ARG A 5 -18.14 48.66 -1.81
C ARG A 5 -19.41 48.03 -2.39
N GLN A 6 -20.44 48.84 -2.66
CA GLN A 6 -21.66 48.37 -3.32
C GLN A 6 -21.38 47.81 -4.71
N GLN A 7 -20.55 48.49 -5.49
CA GLN A 7 -20.11 48.04 -6.82
C GLN A 7 -19.33 46.73 -6.75
N VAL A 8 -18.41 46.58 -5.80
CA VAL A 8 -17.68 45.32 -5.56
C VAL A 8 -18.64 44.18 -5.23
N CYS A 9 -19.58 44.39 -4.31
CA CYS A 9 -20.57 43.38 -3.95
C CYS A 9 -21.48 43.01 -5.14
N ALA A 10 -21.85 43.97 -5.97
CA ALA A 10 -22.66 43.72 -7.17
C ALA A 10 -21.88 42.86 -8.18
N VAL A 11 -20.62 43.22 -8.48
CA VAL A 11 -19.77 42.44 -9.40
C VAL A 11 -19.51 41.03 -8.85
N MET A 12 -19.24 40.91 -7.56
CA MET A 12 -19.08 39.61 -6.89
C MET A 12 -20.32 38.73 -7.06
N ARG A 13 -21.53 39.30 -6.83
CA ARG A 13 -22.80 38.57 -7.02
C ARG A 13 -22.97 38.13 -8.47
N VAL A 14 -22.69 39.00 -9.44
CA VAL A 14 -22.77 38.67 -10.87
C VAL A 14 -21.78 37.55 -11.21
N ARG A 15 -20.53 37.64 -10.74
CA ARG A 15 -19.50 36.62 -10.95
C ARG A 15 -19.92 35.27 -10.38
N PHE A 16 -20.42 35.24 -9.15
CA PHE A 16 -20.91 34.02 -8.50
C PHE A 16 -22.10 33.41 -9.23
N LEU A 17 -23.08 34.23 -9.64
CA LEU A 17 -24.24 33.77 -10.40
C LEU A 17 -23.85 33.25 -11.79
N LYS A 18 -22.89 33.91 -12.47
CA LYS A 18 -22.33 33.45 -13.74
C LYS A 18 -21.68 32.07 -13.58
N LEU A 19 -20.82 31.90 -12.58
CA LEU A 19 -20.21 30.60 -12.24
C LEU A 19 -21.24 29.50 -11.94
N LYS A 20 -22.30 29.85 -11.19
CA LYS A 20 -23.39 28.92 -10.87
C LYS A 20 -24.20 28.53 -12.11
N HIS A 21 -24.48 29.49 -12.99
CA HIS A 21 -25.20 29.26 -14.24
C HIS A 21 -24.34 28.46 -15.24
N GLU A 22 -23.05 28.78 -15.33
CA GLU A 22 -22.05 28.07 -16.12
C GLU A 22 -21.58 26.78 -15.41
N GLY A 23 -22.50 26.02 -14.81
CA GLY A 23 -22.20 24.78 -14.09
C GLY A 23 -21.42 23.74 -14.93
N LYS A 24 -21.44 23.86 -16.27
CA LYS A 24 -20.56 23.10 -17.18
C LYS A 24 -19.07 23.37 -16.94
N PHE A 25 -18.68 24.62 -16.70
CA PHE A 25 -17.30 25.02 -16.40
C PHE A 25 -16.83 24.42 -15.08
N LEU A 26 -17.63 24.58 -14.02
CA LEU A 26 -17.31 24.05 -12.70
C LEU A 26 -17.25 22.51 -12.71
N ARG A 27 -18.17 21.86 -13.42
CA ARG A 27 -18.14 20.40 -13.63
C ARG A 27 -16.91 19.95 -14.42
N SER A 28 -16.50 20.70 -15.44
CA SER A 28 -15.29 20.40 -16.23
C SER A 28 -14.03 20.49 -15.38
N ILE A 29 -13.89 21.53 -14.55
CA ILE A 29 -12.78 21.69 -13.61
C ILE A 29 -12.78 20.55 -12.58
N LEU A 30 -13.94 20.24 -11.99
CA LEU A 30 -14.05 19.17 -11.00
C LEU A 30 -13.72 17.80 -11.61
N LEU A 31 -14.12 17.54 -12.86
CA LEU A 31 -13.75 16.31 -13.58
C LEU A 31 -12.25 16.25 -13.84
N PHE A 32 -11.64 17.36 -14.24
CA PHE A 32 -10.18 17.44 -14.41
C PHE A 32 -9.49 17.15 -13.08
N PHE A 33 -9.88 17.79 -11.98
CA PHE A 33 -9.36 17.47 -10.65
C PHE A 33 -9.55 16.00 -10.30
N GLY A 34 -10.74 15.43 -10.50
CA GLY A 34 -10.98 14.01 -10.28
C GLY A 34 -10.02 13.11 -11.05
N ILE A 35 -9.80 13.37 -12.34
CA ILE A 35 -8.94 12.54 -13.20
C ILE A 35 -7.46 12.63 -12.81
N PHE A 36 -6.97 13.79 -12.38
CA PHE A 36 -5.55 13.99 -12.09
C PHE A 36 -5.22 13.75 -10.60
N ILE A 37 -6.12 14.06 -9.67
CA ILE A 37 -5.94 13.82 -8.23
C ILE A 37 -6.16 12.36 -7.85
N LEU A 38 -7.12 11.67 -8.47
CA LEU A 38 -7.45 10.29 -8.11
C LEU A 38 -6.24 9.33 -8.27
N PRO A 39 -5.46 9.36 -9.38
CA PRO A 39 -4.25 8.55 -9.49
C PRO A 39 -3.26 8.80 -8.35
N MET A 40 -3.11 10.05 -7.91
CA MET A 40 -2.18 10.41 -6.82
C MET A 40 -2.65 9.87 -5.48
N LEU A 41 -3.95 9.97 -5.20
CA LEU A 41 -4.56 9.35 -4.02
C LEU A 41 -4.39 7.82 -4.06
N MET A 42 -4.59 7.19 -5.21
CA MET A 42 -4.39 5.75 -5.37
C MET A 42 -2.95 5.33 -5.12
N ILE A 43 -1.97 6.10 -5.60
CA ILE A 43 -0.55 5.87 -5.30
C ILE A 43 -0.30 5.96 -3.79
N PHE A 44 -0.78 7.01 -3.13
CA PHE A 44 -0.58 7.21 -1.70
C PHE A 44 -1.23 6.09 -0.86
N ILE A 45 -2.48 5.72 -1.19
CA ILE A 45 -3.18 4.61 -0.56
C ILE A 45 -2.44 3.29 -0.80
N GLY A 46 -1.93 3.08 -2.02
CA GLY A 46 -1.14 1.90 -2.38
C GLY A 46 0.12 1.79 -1.51
N PHE A 47 0.88 2.87 -1.37
CA PHE A 47 2.05 2.92 -0.48
C PHE A 47 1.68 2.66 0.99
N GLN A 48 0.58 3.24 1.47
CA GLN A 48 0.14 3.04 2.85
C GLN A 48 -0.28 1.59 3.12
N LEU A 49 -1.04 1.00 2.21
CA LEU A 49 -1.44 -0.40 2.29
C LEU A 49 -0.22 -1.31 2.28
N TRP A 50 0.72 -1.02 1.38
CA TRP A 50 1.95 -1.76 1.26
C TRP A 50 2.78 -1.74 2.55
N ASP A 51 3.02 -0.57 3.12
CA ASP A 51 3.72 -0.40 4.40
C ASP A 51 3.04 -1.22 5.50
N SER A 52 1.71 -1.16 5.60
CA SER A 52 0.94 -1.93 6.59
C SER A 52 0.97 -3.44 6.40
N SER A 53 1.09 -3.91 5.15
CA SER A 53 1.12 -5.34 4.80
C SER A 53 2.52 -5.92 4.65
N SER A 54 3.55 -5.06 4.69
CA SER A 54 4.92 -5.44 4.34
C SER A 54 5.56 -6.38 5.35
N ASN A 55 5.15 -6.30 6.62
CA ASN A 55 5.78 -7.02 7.72
C ASN A 55 4.81 -8.04 8.31
N TRP A 56 5.09 -9.32 8.04
CA TRP A 56 4.32 -10.42 8.63
C TRP A 56 5.24 -11.52 9.16
N GLU A 57 4.87 -12.08 10.31
CA GLU A 57 5.61 -13.20 10.92
C GLU A 57 5.36 -14.48 10.13
N VAL A 58 6.42 -15.14 9.69
CA VAL A 58 6.31 -16.40 8.97
C VAL A 58 6.05 -17.53 9.98
N THR A 59 4.77 -17.90 10.11
CA THR A 59 4.30 -18.89 11.08
C THR A 59 4.16 -20.29 10.49
N ALA A 60 4.52 -21.32 11.28
CA ALA A 60 4.40 -22.72 10.88
C ALA A 60 2.95 -23.14 10.59
N SER A 61 1.99 -22.57 11.30
CA SER A 61 0.56 -22.81 11.12
C SER A 61 0.02 -22.47 9.72
N SER A 62 0.72 -21.60 8.97
CA SER A 62 0.32 -21.22 7.61
C SER A 62 0.74 -22.25 6.56
N TYR A 63 1.66 -23.16 6.91
CA TYR A 63 2.23 -24.17 6.01
C TYR A 63 1.94 -25.60 6.49
N PHE A 64 1.86 -25.81 7.80
CA PHE A 64 1.68 -27.11 8.41
C PHE A 64 0.46 -27.14 9.32
N LEU A 65 -0.22 -28.28 9.35
CA LEU A 65 -1.42 -28.46 10.18
C LEU A 65 -1.07 -28.28 11.66
N PRO A 66 -1.72 -27.33 12.37
CA PRO A 66 -1.57 -27.20 13.81
C PRO A 66 -2.26 -28.36 14.55
N THR A 67 -1.79 -28.64 15.77
CA THR A 67 -2.33 -29.70 16.64
C THR A 67 -3.79 -29.49 17.05
N GLU A 68 -4.31 -28.26 16.97
CA GLU A 68 -5.70 -27.93 17.29
C GLU A 68 -6.48 -27.53 16.03
N GLU A 69 -7.65 -28.14 15.87
CA GLU A 69 -8.56 -28.11 14.73
C GLU A 69 -8.74 -26.74 14.07
N LYS A 70 -8.05 -26.49 12.95
CA LYS A 70 -8.50 -25.57 11.90
C LYS A 70 -7.85 -25.92 10.57
N ILE A 71 -8.61 -26.65 9.75
CA ILE A 71 -8.23 -26.99 8.37
C ILE A 71 -8.20 -25.69 7.55
N GLN A 72 -7.01 -25.13 7.35
CA GLN A 72 -6.80 -24.19 6.26
C GLN A 72 -6.56 -25.00 4.99
N HIS A 73 -7.37 -24.74 3.95
CA HIS A 73 -7.19 -25.30 2.60
C HIS A 73 -5.72 -25.08 2.18
N LYS A 74 -4.94 -26.17 2.05
CA LYS A 74 -3.51 -26.28 1.70
C LYS A 74 -2.49 -26.52 2.84
N SER A 75 -2.88 -26.62 4.10
CA SER A 75 -1.95 -27.05 5.17
C SER A 75 -1.72 -28.58 5.11
N THR A 76 -0.46 -29.02 5.20
CA THR A 76 -0.06 -30.44 5.10
C THR A 76 0.77 -30.85 6.31
N ASN A 77 0.88 -32.14 6.61
CA ASN A 77 1.81 -32.58 7.65
C ASN A 77 3.26 -32.31 7.22
N LEU A 78 4.14 -32.05 8.19
CA LEU A 78 5.57 -31.93 7.91
C LEU A 78 6.15 -33.33 7.68
N LEU A 79 6.63 -33.62 6.47
CA LEU A 79 7.26 -34.92 6.20
C LEU A 79 8.64 -35.01 6.84
N ILE A 80 8.91 -36.14 7.50
CA ILE A 80 10.24 -36.49 8.00
C ILE A 80 10.70 -37.78 7.35
N PHE A 81 11.81 -37.71 6.61
CA PHE A 81 12.50 -38.90 6.12
C PHE A 81 13.57 -39.31 7.12
N ASN A 82 13.32 -40.40 7.84
CA ASN A 82 14.30 -40.96 8.77
C ASN A 82 15.21 -41.99 8.06
N ASP A 83 16.49 -41.63 7.92
CA ASP A 83 17.56 -42.43 7.31
C ASP A 83 18.72 -42.66 8.31
N THR A 84 18.42 -42.58 9.62
CA THR A 84 19.43 -42.74 10.69
C THR A 84 19.57 -44.18 11.19
N GLY A 85 18.57 -45.04 10.93
CA GLY A 85 18.50 -46.39 11.49
C GLY A 85 18.14 -46.44 12.98
N SER A 86 17.91 -45.29 13.63
CA SER A 86 17.54 -45.15 15.04
C SER A 86 16.22 -44.41 15.20
N GLU A 87 15.57 -44.58 16.36
CA GLU A 87 14.39 -43.80 16.71
C GLU A 87 14.78 -42.33 16.98
N ILE A 88 13.97 -41.40 16.49
CA ILE A 88 14.20 -39.95 16.58
C ILE A 88 13.17 -39.30 17.54
N GLU A 89 12.82 -40.00 18.63
CA GLU A 89 11.73 -39.63 19.53
C GLU A 89 11.93 -38.24 20.15
N ASP A 90 13.15 -37.92 20.58
CA ASP A 90 13.48 -36.60 21.16
C ASP A 90 13.20 -35.46 20.17
N PHE A 91 13.55 -35.67 18.89
CA PHE A 91 13.31 -34.71 17.83
C PHE A 91 11.81 -34.55 17.55
N VAL A 92 11.07 -35.66 17.52
CA VAL A 92 9.61 -35.66 17.33
C VAL A 92 8.90 -34.99 18.52
N ALA A 93 9.34 -35.24 19.74
CA ALA A 93 8.83 -34.59 20.94
C ALA A 93 9.07 -33.06 20.88
N ALA A 94 10.29 -32.64 20.52
CA ALA A 94 10.63 -31.24 20.34
C ALA A 94 9.79 -30.55 19.24
N LEU A 95 9.47 -31.24 18.14
CA LEU A 95 8.55 -30.72 17.12
C LEU A 95 7.11 -30.58 17.62
N LYS A 96 6.60 -31.56 18.38
CA LYS A 96 5.25 -31.50 18.96
C LYS A 96 5.09 -30.31 19.91
N THR A 97 6.14 -29.90 20.63
CA THR A 97 6.08 -28.68 21.48
C THR A 97 5.88 -27.39 20.68
N GLN A 98 6.13 -27.41 19.37
CA GLN A 98 5.88 -26.29 18.45
C GLN A 98 4.50 -26.40 17.77
N SER A 99 3.64 -27.32 18.20
CA SER A 99 2.33 -27.62 17.62
C SER A 99 2.38 -28.09 16.16
N ILE A 100 3.48 -28.74 15.75
CA ILE A 100 3.68 -29.29 14.41
C ILE A 100 3.51 -30.81 14.49
N ILE A 101 2.69 -31.37 13.59
CA ILE A 101 2.50 -32.81 13.46
C ILE A 101 3.44 -33.34 12.38
N PRO A 102 4.48 -34.12 12.74
CA PRO A 102 5.33 -34.76 11.76
C PRO A 102 4.71 -36.05 11.22
N GLU A 103 4.90 -36.30 9.93
CA GLU A 103 4.60 -37.56 9.28
C GLU A 103 5.91 -38.26 8.90
N ILE A 104 6.21 -39.35 9.62
CA ILE A 104 7.48 -40.07 9.48
C ILE A 104 7.33 -41.08 8.33
N THR A 105 8.18 -40.96 7.31
CA THR A 105 8.20 -41.86 6.16
C THR A 105 9.60 -42.36 5.87
N LEU A 106 9.68 -43.56 5.28
CA LEU A 106 10.94 -44.12 4.80
C LEU A 106 11.33 -43.47 3.46
N PRO A 107 12.63 -43.25 3.20
CA PRO A 107 13.12 -42.55 2.02
C PRO A 107 12.81 -43.23 0.67
N LYS A 108 12.19 -44.41 0.66
CA LYS A 108 11.78 -45.11 -0.58
C LYS A 108 10.48 -44.54 -1.20
N ASN A 109 9.67 -43.80 -0.44
CA ASN A 109 8.38 -43.26 -0.91
C ASN A 109 8.47 -41.77 -1.27
N VAL A 110 9.47 -41.38 -2.09
CA VAL A 110 9.73 -39.96 -2.48
C VAL A 110 8.63 -39.36 -3.36
N THR A 111 7.72 -40.19 -3.89
CA THR A 111 6.58 -39.76 -4.72
C THR A 111 5.57 -38.87 -4.00
N SER A 112 5.58 -38.81 -2.66
CA SER A 112 4.66 -37.96 -1.88
C SER A 112 5.15 -36.52 -1.68
N ILE A 113 6.42 -36.20 -1.93
CA ILE A 113 6.96 -34.83 -1.72
C ILE A 113 6.11 -33.72 -2.40
N PRO A 114 5.57 -33.90 -3.64
CA PRO A 114 4.73 -32.89 -4.26
C PRO A 114 3.41 -32.61 -3.49
N LEU A 115 2.96 -33.54 -2.65
CA LEU A 115 1.75 -33.38 -1.83
C LEU A 115 1.99 -32.61 -0.53
N HIS A 116 3.25 -32.39 -0.11
CA HIS A 116 3.56 -31.71 1.14
C HIS A 116 4.26 -30.38 0.90
N ASN A 117 4.01 -29.42 1.78
CA ASN A 117 4.61 -28.09 1.67
C ASN A 117 6.11 -28.10 1.94
N GLY A 118 6.60 -29.08 2.70
CA GLY A 118 8.00 -29.24 3.02
C GLY A 118 8.32 -30.60 3.64
N ALA A 119 9.58 -31.01 3.53
CA ALA A 119 10.10 -32.23 4.13
C ALA A 119 11.50 -32.01 4.74
N ILE A 120 11.81 -32.78 5.77
CA ILE A 120 13.13 -32.81 6.41
C ILE A 120 13.66 -34.24 6.34
N LYS A 121 14.77 -34.45 5.65
CA LYS A 121 15.53 -35.70 5.70
C LYS A 121 16.57 -35.63 6.81
N ILE A 122 16.57 -36.64 7.68
CA ILE A 122 17.54 -36.82 8.74
C ILE A 122 18.35 -38.06 8.40
N SER A 123 19.65 -37.88 8.17
CA SER A 123 20.59 -38.96 7.85
C SER A 123 21.74 -38.95 8.84
N LEU A 124 22.31 -40.12 9.12
CA LEU A 124 23.51 -40.22 9.95
C LEU A 124 24.74 -40.28 9.03
N GLU A 125 25.59 -39.27 9.10
CA GLU A 125 26.87 -39.23 8.36
C GLU A 125 28.01 -39.30 9.37
N GLY A 126 28.62 -40.49 9.49
CA GLY A 126 29.62 -40.78 10.51
C GLY A 126 29.03 -40.78 11.92
N LYS A 127 29.43 -39.82 12.76
CA LYS A 127 28.93 -39.61 14.14
C LYS A 127 28.00 -38.39 14.26
N SER A 128 27.68 -37.73 13.16
CA SER A 128 26.88 -36.49 13.14
C SER A 128 25.58 -36.67 12.37
N TYR A 129 24.51 -36.08 12.90
CA TYR A 129 23.25 -35.96 12.17
C TYR A 129 23.35 -34.91 11.07
N ARG A 130 22.99 -35.29 9.84
CA ARG A 130 22.84 -34.39 8.71
C ARG A 130 21.36 -34.19 8.42
N PHE A 131 20.93 -32.94 8.49
CA PHE A 131 19.57 -32.50 8.19
C PHE A 131 19.54 -31.90 6.78
N THR A 132 18.67 -32.41 5.93
CA THR A 132 18.44 -31.89 4.58
C THR A 132 17.01 -31.38 4.49
N VAL A 133 16.87 -30.11 4.14
CA VAL A 133 15.58 -29.43 4.00
C VAL A 133 15.14 -29.53 2.54
N MET A 134 13.89 -29.93 2.32
CA MET A 134 13.30 -30.07 0.99
C MET A 134 12.00 -29.26 0.93
N CYS A 135 11.87 -28.42 -0.08
CA CYS A 135 10.70 -27.57 -0.27
C CYS A 135 9.98 -27.91 -1.56
N SER A 136 8.65 -27.90 -1.51
CA SER A 136 7.84 -27.88 -2.72
C SER A 136 7.98 -26.52 -3.41
N ALA A 137 7.71 -26.47 -4.72
CA ALA A 137 7.83 -25.26 -5.53
C ALA A 137 6.68 -24.25 -5.29
N GLU A 138 5.55 -24.69 -4.75
CA GLU A 138 4.37 -23.85 -4.51
C GLU A 138 4.50 -22.87 -3.31
N PRO A 139 4.98 -23.28 -2.12
CA PRO A 139 5.06 -22.39 -0.95
C PRO A 139 6.21 -21.37 -0.99
N ILE A 140 5.86 -20.08 -1.02
CA ILE A 140 6.79 -18.92 -1.17
C ILE A 140 7.86 -18.83 -0.05
N ASN A 141 7.56 -19.25 1.20
CA ASN A 141 8.48 -19.15 2.33
C ASN A 141 8.86 -20.50 2.95
N CYS A 142 8.79 -21.60 2.20
CA CYS A 142 9.08 -22.93 2.77
C CYS A 142 10.50 -23.03 3.37
N PHE A 143 11.52 -22.51 2.68
CA PHE A 143 12.90 -22.62 3.13
C PHE A 143 13.15 -21.90 4.47
N PRO A 144 12.89 -20.59 4.61
CA PRO A 144 13.06 -19.91 5.90
C PRO A 144 12.17 -20.50 6.99
N MET A 145 10.99 -21.04 6.64
CA MET A 145 10.13 -21.76 7.56
C MET A 145 10.76 -23.02 8.13
N LEU A 146 11.27 -23.91 7.27
CA LEU A 146 11.87 -25.16 7.72
C LEU A 146 13.15 -24.92 8.52
N VAL A 147 13.94 -23.90 8.17
CA VAL A 147 15.09 -23.47 8.97
C VAL A 147 14.65 -22.94 10.34
N ASN A 148 13.57 -22.16 10.41
CA ASN A 148 13.01 -21.68 11.69
C ASN A 148 12.53 -22.84 12.57
N ILE A 149 11.84 -23.82 11.98
CA ILE A 149 11.40 -25.04 12.68
C ILE A 149 12.60 -25.82 13.22
N LEU A 150 13.61 -26.08 12.38
CA LEU A 150 14.82 -26.78 12.81
C LEU A 150 15.53 -26.04 13.95
N SER A 151 15.71 -24.73 13.81
CA SER A 151 16.40 -23.91 14.82
C SER A 151 15.68 -23.95 16.17
N ASN A 152 14.35 -23.82 16.18
CA ASN A 152 13.56 -23.94 17.40
C ASN A 152 13.56 -25.37 17.96
N THR A 153 13.60 -26.39 17.11
CA THR A 153 13.71 -27.79 17.53
C THR A 153 15.05 -28.04 18.23
N PHE A 154 16.15 -27.53 17.69
CA PHE A 154 17.46 -27.63 18.33
C PHE A 154 17.53 -26.86 19.65
N LEU A 155 16.93 -25.66 19.73
CA LEU A 155 16.84 -24.95 21.00
C LEU A 155 16.19 -25.82 22.08
N ARG A 156 15.13 -26.56 21.75
CA ARG A 156 14.49 -27.50 22.68
C ARG A 156 15.38 -28.68 23.03
N LEU A 157 16.07 -29.27 22.06
CA LEU A 157 17.02 -30.36 22.31
C LEU A 157 18.20 -29.93 23.18
N PHE A 158 18.58 -28.65 23.14
CA PHE A 158 19.58 -28.04 24.03
C PHE A 158 18.99 -27.50 25.34
N ASN A 159 17.77 -27.90 25.72
CA ASN A 159 17.07 -27.47 26.93
C ASN A 159 16.85 -25.94 27.04
N SER A 160 16.78 -25.22 25.93
CA SER A 160 16.44 -23.80 25.90
C SER A 160 14.94 -23.59 25.73
N THR A 161 14.40 -22.63 26.47
CA THR A 161 13.00 -22.17 26.35
C THR A 161 12.84 -21.01 25.37
N ALA A 162 13.94 -20.47 24.84
CA ALA A 162 13.92 -19.39 23.88
C ALA A 162 13.22 -19.81 22.57
N ARG A 163 12.68 -18.82 21.85
CA ARG A 163 12.00 -19.03 20.57
C ARG A 163 12.54 -18.06 19.53
N ILE A 164 12.99 -18.61 18.41
CA ILE A 164 13.37 -17.85 17.22
C ILE A 164 12.10 -17.57 16.42
N ARG A 165 11.98 -16.34 15.93
CA ARG A 165 10.90 -15.87 15.05
C ARG A 165 11.51 -15.31 13.79
N VAL A 166 10.84 -15.55 12.67
CA VAL A 166 11.27 -15.08 11.35
C VAL A 166 10.17 -14.19 10.79
N TRP A 167 10.56 -13.01 10.33
CA TRP A 167 9.67 -12.04 9.70
C TRP A 167 10.01 -11.95 8.22
N SER A 168 8.99 -11.86 7.38
CA SER A 168 9.13 -11.56 5.97
C SER A 168 8.93 -10.07 5.76
N GLU A 169 9.93 -9.41 5.18
CA GLU A 169 9.91 -7.99 4.79
C GLU A 169 10.38 -7.87 3.33
N PRO A 170 9.54 -8.23 2.35
CA PRO A 170 9.92 -8.25 0.94
C PRO A 170 10.22 -6.85 0.37
N PHE A 171 9.83 -5.79 1.07
CA PHE A 171 9.83 -4.42 0.54
C PHE A 171 10.60 -3.41 1.40
N TYR A 172 11.63 -3.88 2.10
CA TYR A 172 12.51 -3.04 2.93
C TYR A 172 13.01 -1.78 2.18
N SER A 173 13.32 -1.88 0.89
CA SER A 173 13.81 -0.74 0.10
C SER A 173 12.81 0.42 0.04
N THR A 174 11.51 0.14 -0.05
CA THR A 174 10.45 1.16 -0.11
C THR A 174 10.24 1.92 1.20
N GLN A 175 10.79 1.43 2.31
CA GLN A 175 10.78 2.15 3.59
C GLN A 175 11.92 3.16 3.73
N SER A 176 12.86 3.20 2.78
CA SER A 176 13.95 4.18 2.82
C SER A 176 13.41 5.62 2.80
N PRO A 177 13.96 6.51 3.64
CA PRO A 177 13.50 7.89 3.72
C PRO A 177 13.70 8.65 2.39
N GLU A 178 14.72 8.27 1.64
CA GLU A 178 15.06 8.81 0.31
C GLU A 178 13.93 8.55 -0.69
N ILE A 179 13.47 7.29 -0.83
CA ILE A 179 12.39 6.95 -1.77
C ILE A 179 11.07 7.60 -1.34
N LYS A 180 10.77 7.63 -0.03
CA LYS A 180 9.57 8.33 0.49
C LYS A 180 9.60 9.82 0.16
N SER A 181 10.77 10.45 0.31
CA SER A 181 11.00 11.85 -0.04
C SER A 181 10.83 12.09 -1.54
N ASP A 182 11.42 11.26 -2.40
CA ASP A 182 11.31 11.38 -3.85
C ASP A 182 9.86 11.27 -4.32
N VAL A 183 9.12 10.28 -3.84
CA VAL A 183 7.68 10.12 -4.15
C VAL A 183 6.90 11.36 -3.71
N PHE A 184 7.17 11.88 -2.51
CA PHE A 184 6.53 13.11 -2.03
C PHE A 184 6.80 14.31 -2.94
N PHE A 185 8.05 14.52 -3.38
CA PHE A 185 8.40 15.63 -4.27
C PHE A 185 7.82 15.47 -5.68
N ILE A 186 7.75 14.25 -6.20
CA ILE A 186 7.04 13.94 -7.45
C ILE A 186 5.56 14.31 -7.30
N CYS A 187 4.93 13.94 -6.19
CA CYS A 187 3.54 14.28 -5.94
C CYS A 187 3.32 15.79 -5.81
N LEU A 188 4.17 16.48 -5.05
CA LEU A 188 4.10 17.92 -4.87
C LEU A 188 4.29 18.66 -6.21
N SER A 189 5.28 18.29 -7.01
CA SER A 189 5.54 18.93 -8.31
C SER A 189 4.36 18.76 -9.27
N TYR A 190 3.75 17.58 -9.31
CA TYR A 190 2.55 17.33 -10.10
C TYR A 190 1.36 18.18 -9.64
N MET A 191 1.12 18.27 -8.33
CA MET A 191 0.08 19.12 -7.75
C MET A 191 0.28 20.61 -8.08
N LEU A 192 1.53 21.08 -8.04
CA LEU A 192 1.88 22.45 -8.42
C LEU A 192 1.59 22.72 -9.90
N ILE A 193 1.85 21.77 -10.79
CA ILE A 193 1.52 21.88 -12.22
C ILE A 193 0.01 21.99 -12.43
N LEU A 194 -0.78 21.18 -11.72
CA LEU A 194 -2.25 21.26 -11.77
C LEU A 194 -2.76 22.61 -11.26
N ALA A 195 -2.24 23.07 -10.12
CA ALA A 195 -2.59 24.35 -9.54
C ALA A 195 -2.23 25.52 -10.49
N ALA A 196 -1.08 25.44 -11.17
CA ALA A 196 -0.68 26.43 -12.17
C ALA A 196 -1.58 26.43 -13.42
N GLY A 197 -2.28 25.33 -13.71
CA GLY A 197 -3.25 25.23 -14.81
C GLY A 197 -4.61 25.89 -14.53
N LEU A 198 -4.94 26.20 -13.28
CA LEU A 198 -6.23 26.78 -12.88
C LEU A 198 -6.42 28.26 -13.26
N PRO A 199 -5.45 29.18 -13.03
CA PRO A 199 -5.62 30.61 -13.31
C PRO A 199 -6.05 30.94 -14.76
N PRO A 200 -5.53 30.28 -15.81
CA PRO A 200 -6.01 30.47 -17.18
C PRO A 200 -7.52 30.21 -17.34
N HIS A 201 -8.09 29.24 -16.64
CA HIS A 201 -9.53 28.95 -16.71
C HIS A 201 -10.37 30.10 -16.16
N PHE A 202 -9.93 30.75 -15.08
CA PHE A 202 -10.59 31.95 -14.57
C PHE A 202 -10.41 33.14 -15.51
N ALA A 203 -9.22 33.28 -16.12
CA ALA A 203 -8.93 34.36 -17.06
C ALA A 203 -9.78 34.29 -18.35
N VAL A 204 -10.08 33.09 -18.87
CA VAL A 204 -10.92 32.90 -20.07
C VAL A 204 -12.29 33.56 -19.92
N SER A 205 -12.95 33.37 -18.77
CA SER A 205 -14.27 33.99 -18.52
C SER A 205 -14.23 35.54 -18.52
N SER A 206 -13.09 36.14 -18.12
CA SER A 206 -12.89 37.59 -18.17
C SER A 206 -12.64 38.09 -19.60
N MET A 207 -12.02 37.25 -20.44
CA MET A 207 -11.84 37.52 -21.86
C MET A 207 -13.16 37.47 -22.62
N GLU A 208 -14.08 36.60 -22.22
CA GLU A 208 -15.45 36.57 -22.76
C GLU A 208 -16.21 37.86 -22.44
N ASP A 209 -16.10 38.37 -21.21
CA ASP A 209 -16.73 39.64 -20.82
C ASP A 209 -16.14 40.83 -21.61
N TYR A 210 -14.87 40.74 -22.01
CA TYR A 210 -14.23 41.70 -22.92
C TYR A 210 -14.78 41.58 -24.35
N LYS A 211 -14.86 40.36 -24.90
CA LYS A 211 -15.41 40.10 -26.24
C LYS A 211 -16.87 40.54 -26.37
N LEU A 212 -17.68 40.34 -25.33
CA LEU A 212 -19.08 40.76 -25.28
C LEU A 212 -19.26 42.26 -24.99
N GLN A 213 -18.16 43.03 -24.87
CA GLN A 213 -18.17 44.46 -24.52
C GLN A 213 -18.86 44.76 -23.16
N ALA A 214 -19.09 43.75 -22.33
CA ALA A 214 -19.71 43.92 -21.02
C ALA A 214 -18.84 44.81 -20.12
N ARG A 215 -17.51 44.64 -20.18
CA ARG A 215 -16.57 45.47 -19.42
C ARG A 215 -16.60 46.95 -19.85
N THR A 216 -16.70 47.23 -21.14
CA THR A 216 -16.78 48.62 -21.64
C THR A 216 -18.12 49.25 -21.29
N GLN A 217 -19.23 48.51 -21.39
CA GLN A 217 -20.55 48.97 -20.97
C GLN A 217 -20.61 49.26 -19.46
N LEU A 218 -20.09 48.38 -18.62
CA LEU A 218 -20.02 48.59 -17.17
C LEU A 218 -19.18 49.84 -16.82
N ARG A 219 -18.07 50.05 -17.53
CA ARG A 219 -17.24 51.24 -17.34
C ARG A 219 -17.97 52.53 -17.73
N LEU A 220 -18.70 52.52 -18.86
CA LEU A 220 -19.53 53.66 -19.28
C LEU A 220 -20.67 53.94 -18.31
N ALA A 221 -21.22 52.90 -17.66
CA ALA A 221 -22.21 53.02 -16.60
C ALA A 221 -21.65 53.54 -15.26
N GLY A 222 -20.36 53.89 -15.19
CA GLY A 222 -19.73 54.45 -14.00
C GLY A 222 -19.16 53.41 -13.01
N LEU A 223 -18.97 52.16 -13.44
CA LEU A 223 -18.26 51.16 -12.62
C LEU A 223 -16.77 51.49 -12.54
N PHE A 224 -16.23 51.55 -11.33
CA PHE A 224 -14.78 51.70 -11.15
C PHE A 224 -14.04 50.44 -11.63
N PRO A 225 -12.95 50.56 -12.42
CA PRO A 225 -12.14 49.42 -12.83
C PRO A 225 -11.60 48.59 -11.65
N SER A 226 -11.29 49.24 -10.53
CA SER A 226 -10.86 48.55 -9.30
C SER A 226 -12.00 47.73 -8.68
N ALA A 227 -13.23 48.25 -8.69
CA ALA A 227 -14.39 47.52 -8.16
C ALA A 227 -14.69 46.26 -8.98
N TYR A 228 -14.47 46.31 -10.30
CA TYR A 228 -14.58 45.16 -11.18
C TYR A 228 -13.60 44.03 -10.81
N TRP A 229 -12.30 44.34 -10.75
CA TRP A 229 -11.27 43.33 -10.45
C TRP A 229 -11.37 42.80 -9.02
N CYS A 230 -11.62 43.68 -8.03
CA CYS A 230 -11.84 43.23 -6.65
C CYS A 230 -13.08 42.35 -6.52
N GLY A 231 -14.17 42.67 -7.23
CA GLY A 231 -15.38 41.84 -7.25
C GLY A 231 -15.15 40.45 -7.84
N GLN A 232 -14.36 40.33 -8.93
CA GLN A 232 -13.98 39.04 -9.52
C GLN A 232 -13.06 38.24 -8.57
N ALA A 233 -12.02 38.88 -8.04
CA ALA A 233 -11.05 38.23 -7.16
C ALA A 233 -11.68 37.67 -5.87
N LEU A 234 -12.72 38.34 -5.33
CA LEU A 234 -13.44 37.87 -4.15
C LEU A 234 -14.21 36.56 -4.37
N VAL A 235 -14.42 36.14 -5.62
CA VAL A 235 -15.01 34.84 -5.96
C VAL A 235 -13.91 33.86 -6.39
N ASP A 236 -13.00 34.30 -7.26
CA ASP A 236 -12.01 33.43 -7.88
C ASP A 236 -10.93 32.97 -6.89
N VAL A 237 -10.49 33.82 -5.95
CA VAL A 237 -9.44 33.47 -4.97
C VAL A 237 -9.94 32.42 -3.96
N PRO A 238 -11.11 32.58 -3.32
CA PRO A 238 -11.65 31.52 -2.47
C PRO A 238 -11.88 30.22 -3.25
N LEU A 239 -12.42 30.31 -4.47
CA LEU A 239 -12.67 29.14 -5.30
C LEU A 239 -11.38 28.39 -5.66
N PHE A 240 -10.30 29.10 -5.99
CA PHE A 240 -8.98 28.52 -6.23
C PHE A 240 -8.46 27.78 -5.00
N TRP A 241 -8.62 28.33 -3.80
CA TRP A 241 -8.16 27.68 -2.56
C TRP A 241 -9.01 26.49 -2.13
N THR A 242 -10.28 26.43 -2.55
CA THR A 242 -11.16 25.29 -2.25
C THR A 242 -10.99 24.11 -3.20
N LEU A 243 -10.39 24.34 -4.37
CA LEU A 243 -10.12 23.33 -5.40
C LEU A 243 -8.74 22.69 -5.18
#